data_AF-A0A5C4QES4-F1
#
_entry.id   AF-A0A5C4QES4-F1
#
_cell.length_a   1.000
_cell.length_b   1.000
_cell.length_c   1.000
_cell.angle_alpha   90.00
_cell.angle_beta   90.00
_cell.angle_gamma   90.00
#
_symmetry.space_group_name_H-M   'P 1'
#
loop_
_entity.id
_entity.type
_entity.pdbx_description
1 polymer ?
#
loop_
_entity_poly.entity_id
_entity_poly.type
_entity_poly.pdbx_seq_one_letter_code
_entity_poly.pdbx_strand_id
1 'polypeptide(L)'
;MTDPHAALRGLLTGRLRGHERRLRGFTEADWLRYADLLAGALLVAVRRRFVAGQDRAPVIRFVASARERYDVTGCDVDPVLAEALVWAALGERPPVPDGAAATVARTVLLLGLLEDEGLTDSERDGVLAAAANSTAQGAVHEP
;
A
#
# COMPACT_ATOMS: atom_id res chain seq x y z
N MET A 1 -5.06 13.04 -18.98
CA MET A 1 -4.48 11.69 -18.79
C MET A 1 -4.18 11.55 -17.31
N THR A 2 -4.80 10.59 -16.64
CA THR A 2 -4.52 10.33 -15.23
C THR A 2 -3.28 9.44 -15.17
N ASP A 3 -2.24 9.87 -14.45
CA ASP A 3 -1.00 9.13 -14.30
C ASP A 3 -1.01 8.35 -12.96
N PRO A 4 -0.83 7.01 -12.97
CA PRO A 4 -0.72 6.19 -11.75
C PRO A 4 0.32 6.70 -10.75
N HIS A 5 1.45 7.23 -11.23
CA HIS A 5 2.47 7.83 -10.37
C HIS A 5 1.97 9.09 -9.67
N ALA A 6 1.35 10.01 -10.40
CA ALA A 6 0.74 11.20 -9.83
C ALA A 6 -0.39 10.87 -8.84
N ALA A 7 -1.15 9.80 -9.08
CA ALA A 7 -2.19 9.33 -8.16
C ALA A 7 -1.61 8.84 -6.83
N LEU A 8 -0.56 8.00 -6.88
CA LEU A 8 0.13 7.51 -5.69
C LEU A 8 0.85 8.66 -4.95
N ARG A 9 1.54 9.57 -5.65
CA ARG A 9 2.14 10.77 -5.04
C ARG A 9 1.09 11.60 -4.29
N GLY A 10 -0.11 11.74 -4.86
CA GLY A 10 -1.23 12.41 -4.20
C GLY A 10 -1.67 11.71 -2.92
N LEU A 11 -1.69 10.37 -2.91
CA LEU A 11 -1.99 9.58 -1.71
C LEU A 11 -0.92 9.79 -0.63
N LEU A 12 0.36 9.66 -0.99
CA LEU A 12 1.49 9.76 -0.07
C LEU A 12 1.60 11.13 0.61
N THR A 13 1.16 12.19 -0.07
CA THR A 13 1.17 13.57 0.44
C THR A 13 -0.09 13.95 1.23
N GLY A 14 -0.93 12.96 1.59
CA GLY A 14 -2.17 13.17 2.34
C GLY A 14 -3.27 13.89 1.56
N ARG A 15 -3.12 14.06 0.24
CA ARG A 15 -4.14 14.68 -0.64
C ARG A 15 -5.18 13.64 -1.05
N LEU A 16 -5.82 13.03 -0.05
CA LEU A 16 -6.94 12.09 -0.19
C LEU A 16 -8.14 12.75 -0.89
N ARG A 17 -8.35 14.06 -0.67
CA ARG A 17 -9.38 14.82 -1.40
C ARG A 17 -9.10 14.79 -2.90
N GLY A 18 -9.99 14.15 -3.66
CA GLY A 18 -9.89 14.00 -5.11
C GLY A 18 -9.11 12.78 -5.58
N HIS A 19 -8.63 11.93 -4.67
CA HIS A 19 -7.97 10.66 -5.02
C HIS A 19 -8.93 9.72 -5.77
N GLU A 20 -10.11 9.45 -5.22
CA GLU A 20 -11.16 8.66 -5.89
C GLU A 20 -11.55 9.22 -7.28
N ARG A 21 -11.62 10.55 -7.39
CA ARG A 21 -12.00 11.23 -8.64
C ARG A 21 -10.94 11.05 -9.74
N ARG A 22 -9.66 10.93 -9.36
CA ARG A 22 -8.56 10.58 -10.28
C ARG A 22 -8.66 9.12 -10.71
N LEU A 23 -8.92 8.20 -9.77
CA LEU A 23 -9.04 6.77 -10.04
C LEU A 23 -10.20 6.43 -10.99
N ARG A 24 -11.30 7.21 -10.98
CA ARG A 24 -12.44 7.02 -11.91
C ARG A 24 -12.08 7.12 -13.40
N GLY A 25 -10.95 7.75 -13.74
CA GLY A 25 -10.49 7.90 -15.13
C GLY A 25 -9.47 6.85 -15.58
N PHE A 26 -9.15 5.85 -14.75
CA PHE A 26 -8.18 4.82 -15.08
C PHE A 26 -8.72 3.84 -16.10
N THR A 27 -7.89 3.54 -17.11
CA THR A 27 -8.04 2.35 -17.92
C THR A 27 -7.63 1.11 -17.11
N GLU A 28 -7.92 -0.08 -17.62
CA GLU A 28 -7.47 -1.33 -16.99
C GLU A 28 -5.93 -1.39 -16.84
N ALA A 29 -5.20 -0.91 -17.84
CA ALA A 29 -3.74 -0.82 -17.78
C ALA A 29 -3.26 0.17 -16.70
N ASP A 30 -3.95 1.30 -16.52
CA ASP A 30 -3.63 2.25 -15.46
C ASP A 30 -3.88 1.66 -14.07
N TRP A 31 -4.95 0.87 -13.93
CA TRP A 31 -5.27 0.14 -12.71
C TRP A 31 -4.21 -0.89 -12.33
N LEU A 32 -3.73 -1.69 -13.30
CA LEU A 32 -2.67 -2.66 -13.06
C LEU A 32 -1.39 -1.97 -12.58
N ARG A 33 -0.95 -0.94 -13.31
CA ARG A 33 0.24 -0.15 -12.95
C ARG A 33 0.09 0.53 -11.58
N TYR A 34 -1.12 1.00 -11.25
CA TYR A 34 -1.39 1.61 -9.96
C TYR A 34 -1.36 0.57 -8.82
N ALA A 35 -1.91 -0.62 -9.03
CA ALA A 35 -1.87 -1.72 -8.06
C ALA A 35 -0.42 -2.14 -7.77
N ASP A 36 0.41 -2.26 -8.80
CA ASP A 36 1.83 -2.59 -8.67
C ASP A 36 2.59 -1.53 -7.86
N LEU A 37 2.38 -0.24 -8.19
CA LEU A 37 2.99 0.87 -7.45
C LEU A 37 2.54 0.89 -5.99
N LEU A 38 1.27 0.63 -5.73
CA LEU A 38 0.72 0.58 -4.38
C LEU A 38 1.30 -0.60 -3.58
N ALA A 39 1.46 -1.77 -4.21
CA ALA A 39 2.11 -2.92 -3.60
C ALA A 39 3.58 -2.66 -3.27
N GLY A 40 4.33 -2.04 -4.20
CA GLY A 40 5.72 -1.64 -3.98
C GLY A 40 5.87 -0.60 -2.85
N ALA A 41 4.99 0.40 -2.80
CA ALA A 41 4.99 1.41 -1.74
C ALA A 41 4.69 0.78 -0.37
N LEU A 42 3.71 -0.11 -0.29
CA LEU A 42 3.41 -0.84 0.94
C LEU A 42 4.59 -1.71 1.39
N LEU A 43 5.22 -2.45 0.46
CA LEU A 43 6.40 -3.27 0.75
C LEU A 43 7.50 -2.46 1.44
N VAL A 44 7.83 -1.29 0.87
CA VAL A 44 8.85 -0.40 1.40
C VAL A 44 8.45 0.13 2.78
N ALA A 45 7.21 0.60 2.94
CA ALA A 45 6.73 1.14 4.21
C ALA A 45 6.66 0.07 5.32
N VAL A 46 6.21 -1.14 5.00
CA VAL A 46 6.17 -2.27 5.95
C VAL A 46 7.58 -2.63 6.40
N ARG A 47 8.54 -2.75 5.48
CA ARG A 47 9.93 -3.11 5.79
C ARG A 47 10.69 -2.04 6.58
N ARG A 48 10.21 -0.79 6.57
CA ARG A 48 10.71 0.27 7.46
C ARG A 48 10.18 0.11 8.88
N ARG A 49 8.88 -0.18 9.01
CA ARG A 49 8.19 -0.21 10.30
C ARG A 49 8.39 -1.50 11.10
N PHE A 50 8.49 -2.62 10.39
CA PHE A 50 8.39 -3.97 10.92
C PHE A 50 9.60 -4.82 10.54
N VAL A 51 9.89 -5.83 11.35
CA VAL A 51 11.00 -6.78 11.12
C VAL A 51 10.47 -8.19 10.91
N ALA A 52 11.12 -8.96 10.04
CA ALA A 52 10.84 -10.39 9.87
C ALA A 52 11.11 -11.16 11.19
N GLY A 53 10.34 -12.21 11.44
CA GLY A 53 10.41 -13.01 12.67
C GLY A 53 9.84 -12.33 13.94
N GLN A 54 9.23 -11.15 13.84
CA GLN A 54 8.61 -10.48 14.99
C GLN A 54 7.31 -11.18 15.46
N ASP A 55 6.87 -10.84 16.67
CA ASP A 55 5.58 -11.26 17.20
C ASP A 55 4.39 -10.73 16.36
N ARG A 56 3.22 -11.38 16.46
CA ARG A 56 2.03 -10.97 15.70
C ARG A 56 1.35 -9.73 16.25
N ALA A 57 1.45 -9.47 17.56
CA ALA A 57 0.72 -8.40 18.23
C ALA A 57 1.01 -6.99 17.68
N PRO A 58 2.26 -6.61 17.33
CA PRO A 58 2.53 -5.35 16.63
C PRO A 58 1.74 -5.18 15.34
N VAL A 59 1.66 -6.21 14.49
CA VAL A 59 0.93 -6.16 13.23
C VAL A 59 -0.57 -6.06 13.47
N ILE A 60 -1.11 -6.86 14.39
CA ILE A 60 -2.55 -6.83 14.75
C ILE A 60 -2.95 -5.43 15.25
N ARG A 61 -2.17 -4.85 16.17
CA ARG A 61 -2.44 -3.51 16.71
C ARG A 61 -2.39 -2.44 15.63
N PHE A 62 -1.41 -2.53 14.74
CA PHE A 62 -1.28 -1.62 13.61
C PHE A 62 -2.49 -1.72 12.66
N VAL A 63 -2.87 -2.93 12.25
CA VAL A 63 -4.03 -3.15 11.37
C VAL A 63 -5.32 -2.63 12.02
N ALA A 64 -5.53 -2.89 13.31
CA ALA A 64 -6.68 -2.36 14.04
C ALA A 64 -6.70 -0.82 14.04
N SER A 65 -5.57 -0.18 14.34
CA SER A 65 -5.44 1.29 14.34
C SER A 65 -5.62 1.91 12.95
N ALA A 66 -5.10 1.28 11.89
CA ALA A 66 -5.25 1.76 10.52
C ALA A 66 -6.73 1.70 10.07
N ARG A 67 -7.41 0.59 10.39
CA ARG A 67 -8.85 0.42 10.11
C ARG A 67 -9.68 1.46 10.86
N GLU A 68 -9.44 1.64 12.15
CA GLU A 68 -10.17 2.65 12.96
C GLU A 68 -10.07 4.07 12.37
N ARG A 69 -8.91 4.43 11.81
CA ARG A 69 -8.69 5.76 11.23
C ARG A 69 -9.26 5.94 9.83
N TYR A 70 -9.19 4.92 8.98
CA TYR A 70 -9.34 5.07 7.53
C TYR A 70 -10.39 4.16 6.88
N ASP A 71 -10.85 3.11 7.57
CA ASP A 71 -11.99 2.28 7.13
C ASP A 71 -13.29 2.93 7.65
N VAL A 72 -13.81 3.90 6.90
CA VAL A 72 -14.95 4.74 7.32
C VAL A 72 -16.20 3.93 7.62
N THR A 73 -16.42 2.80 6.93
CA THR A 73 -17.55 1.90 7.18
C THR A 73 -17.24 0.87 8.26
N GLY A 74 -15.97 0.70 8.63
CA GLY A 74 -15.46 -0.33 9.54
C GLY A 74 -15.48 -1.75 8.94
N CYS A 75 -15.95 -1.88 7.70
CA CYS A 75 -16.22 -3.16 7.03
C CYS A 75 -15.54 -3.26 5.66
N ASP A 76 -14.94 -2.19 5.14
CA ASP A 76 -14.33 -2.20 3.80
C ASP A 76 -12.98 -2.94 3.82
N VAL A 77 -12.33 -3.04 4.97
CA VAL A 77 -11.05 -3.73 5.14
C VAL A 77 -11.22 -4.96 6.01
N ASP A 78 -11.07 -6.14 5.39
CA ASP A 78 -10.91 -7.40 6.11
C ASP A 78 -9.57 -7.39 6.88
N PRO A 79 -9.56 -7.52 8.22
CA PRO A 79 -8.34 -7.51 9.02
C PRO A 79 -7.40 -8.67 8.68
N VAL A 80 -7.92 -9.86 8.33
CA VAL A 80 -7.11 -11.02 7.99
C VAL A 80 -6.37 -10.80 6.67
N LEU A 81 -7.06 -10.21 5.69
CA LEU A 81 -6.45 -9.82 4.41
C LEU A 81 -5.38 -8.74 4.63
N ALA A 82 -5.68 -7.73 5.45
CA ALA A 82 -4.75 -6.65 5.76
C ALA A 82 -3.48 -7.17 6.46
N GLU A 83 -3.63 -8.05 7.45
CA GLU A 83 -2.49 -8.72 8.09
C GLU A 83 -1.70 -9.56 7.09
N ALA A 84 -2.37 -10.33 6.23
CA ALA A 84 -1.71 -11.16 5.22
C ALA A 84 -0.85 -10.32 4.27
N LEU A 85 -1.31 -9.14 3.88
CA LEU A 85 -0.54 -8.20 3.06
C LEU A 85 0.74 -7.73 3.76
N VAL A 86 0.68 -7.45 5.06
CA VAL A 86 1.87 -7.06 5.85
C VAL A 86 2.85 -8.23 5.95
N TRP A 87 2.37 -9.44 6.26
CA TRP A 87 3.24 -10.62 6.34
C TRP A 87 3.85 -11.02 4.99
N ALA A 88 3.10 -10.88 3.90
CA ALA A 88 3.62 -11.10 2.55
C ALA A 88 4.74 -10.10 2.22
N ALA A 89 4.59 -8.82 2.58
CA ALA A 89 5.65 -7.82 2.42
C ALA A 89 6.91 -8.12 3.25
N LEU A 90 6.77 -8.79 4.40
CA LEU A 90 7.90 -9.27 5.20
C LEU A 90 8.54 -10.55 4.65
N GLY A 91 7.92 -11.21 3.66
CA GLY A 91 8.36 -12.51 3.14
C GLY A 91 7.97 -13.69 4.02
N GLU A 92 7.09 -13.47 5.01
CA GLU A 92 6.63 -14.48 5.98
C GLU A 92 5.38 -15.24 5.48
N ARG A 93 4.77 -14.78 4.39
CA ARG A 93 3.64 -15.42 3.72
C ARG A 93 3.75 -15.29 2.20
N PRO A 94 3.06 -16.16 1.44
CA PRO A 94 2.95 -16.01 -0.01
C PRO A 94 2.36 -14.63 -0.41
N PRO A 95 2.71 -14.13 -1.61
CA PRO A 95 2.10 -12.92 -2.15
C PRO A 95 0.58 -13.03 -2.19
N VAL A 96 -0.10 -11.96 -1.80
CA VAL A 96 -1.57 -11.87 -1.89
C VAL A 96 -1.92 -11.42 -3.32
N PRO A 97 -2.78 -12.17 -4.04
CA PRO A 97 -3.22 -11.80 -5.38
C PRO A 97 -3.86 -10.41 -5.41
N ASP A 98 -3.69 -9.71 -6.52
CA ASP A 98 -4.31 -8.40 -6.70
C ASP A 98 -5.81 -8.50 -6.90
N GLY A 99 -6.50 -7.48 -6.39
CA GLY A 99 -7.95 -7.38 -6.43
C GLY A 99 -8.42 -6.11 -5.74
N ALA A 100 -9.72 -5.80 -5.87
CA ALA A 100 -10.30 -4.59 -5.29
C ALA A 100 -10.12 -4.55 -3.76
N ALA A 101 -10.43 -5.64 -3.06
CA ALA A 101 -10.27 -5.73 -1.60
C ALA A 101 -8.80 -5.54 -1.17
N ALA A 102 -7.86 -6.17 -1.88
CA ALA A 102 -6.43 -5.99 -1.61
C ALA A 102 -5.99 -4.54 -1.86
N THR A 103 -6.47 -3.89 -2.92
CA THR A 103 -6.18 -2.48 -3.23
C THR A 103 -6.69 -1.54 -2.14
N VAL A 104 -7.92 -1.74 -1.66
CA VAL A 104 -8.50 -0.97 -0.55
C VAL A 104 -7.68 -1.17 0.73
N ALA A 105 -7.41 -2.42 1.09
CA ALA A 105 -6.60 -2.74 2.27
C ALA A 105 -5.19 -2.14 2.19
N ARG A 106 -4.48 -2.26 1.06
CA ARG A 106 -3.15 -1.66 0.86
C ARG A 106 -3.19 -0.14 1.00
N THR A 107 -4.24 0.51 0.49
CA THR A 107 -4.42 1.97 0.61
C THR A 107 -4.54 2.37 2.08
N VAL A 108 -5.40 1.70 2.85
CA VAL A 108 -5.60 1.97 4.28
C VAL A 108 -4.34 1.71 5.09
N LEU A 109 -3.64 0.59 4.84
CA LEU A 109 -2.38 0.27 5.52
C LEU A 109 -1.29 1.29 5.21
N LEU A 110 -1.17 1.71 3.95
CA LEU A 110 -0.17 2.70 3.55
C LEU A 110 -0.43 4.04 4.25
N LEU A 111 -1.68 4.50 4.31
CA LEU A 111 -2.03 5.72 5.06
C LEU A 111 -1.66 5.61 6.55
N GLY A 112 -1.99 4.48 7.17
CA GLY A 112 -1.63 4.20 8.56
C GLY A 112 -0.11 4.26 8.79
N LEU A 113 0.69 3.63 7.91
CA LEU A 113 2.15 3.62 8.03
C LEU A 113 2.77 5.01 7.86
N LEU A 114 2.26 5.78 6.90
CA LEU A 114 2.79 7.12 6.63
C LEU A 114 2.52 8.10 7.78
N GLU A 115 1.36 7.96 8.42
CA GLU A 115 1.02 8.76 9.59
C GLU A 115 1.82 8.31 10.82
N ASP A 116 1.95 6.99 11.06
CA ASP A 116 2.69 6.44 12.20
C ASP A 116 4.20 6.77 12.12
N GLU A 117 4.81 6.78 10.94
CA GLU A 117 6.23 7.14 10.77
C GLU A 117 6.47 8.65 10.67
N GLY A 118 5.42 9.47 10.46
CA GLY A 118 5.58 10.92 10.35
C GLY A 118 6.53 11.35 9.22
N LEU A 119 6.55 10.60 8.11
CA LEU A 119 7.55 10.75 7.05
C LEU A 119 7.62 12.18 6.50
N THR A 120 8.84 12.66 6.31
CA THR A 120 9.11 13.89 5.56
C THR A 120 8.75 13.73 4.08
N ASP A 121 8.57 14.84 3.37
CA ASP A 121 8.26 14.80 1.94
C ASP A 121 9.37 14.12 1.12
N SER A 122 10.64 14.28 1.51
CA SER A 122 11.77 13.59 0.88
C SER A 122 11.72 12.07 1.10
N GLU A 123 11.30 11.61 2.27
CA GLU A 123 11.16 10.19 2.54
C GLU A 123 9.97 9.57 1.80
N ARG A 124 8.87 10.33 1.66
CA ARG A 124 7.72 9.93 0.83
C ARG A 124 8.12 9.81 -0.64
N ASP A 125 8.94 10.73 -1.13
CA ASP A 125 9.51 10.67 -2.48
C ASP A 125 10.43 9.46 -2.66
N GLY A 126 11.20 9.10 -1.61
CA GLY A 126 12.00 7.87 -1.57
C GLY A 126 11.14 6.60 -1.66
N VAL A 127 10.01 6.56 -0.93
CA VAL A 127 9.03 5.44 -1.01
C VAL A 127 8.46 5.33 -2.43
N LEU A 128 8.11 6.45 -3.07
CA LEU A 128 7.59 6.47 -4.43
C LEU A 128 8.62 5.97 -5.46
N ALA A 129 9.87 6.40 -5.33
CA ALA A 129 10.95 5.95 -6.21
C ALA A 129 11.25 4.46 -6.04
N ALA A 130 11.27 3.98 -4.79
CA ALA A 130 11.46 2.57 -4.49
C ALA A 130 10.30 1.70 -5.00
N ALA A 131 9.06 2.19 -4.90
CA ALA A 131 7.89 1.54 -5.48
C ALA A 131 8.02 1.37 -7.00
N ALA A 132 8.43 2.43 -7.72
CA ALA A 132 8.65 2.40 -9.16
C ALA A 132 9.71 1.38 -9.60
N ASN A 133 10.76 1.22 -8.78
CA ASN A 133 11.84 0.29 -9.07
C ASN A 133 11.45 -1.17 -8.77
N SER A 134 10.57 -1.39 -7.78
CA SER A 134 10.09 -2.74 -7.44
C SER A 134 9.10 -3.28 -8.47
N THR A 135 8.28 -2.42 -9.10
CA THR A 135 7.46 -2.82 -10.25
C THR A 135 8.29 -3.24 -11.46
N ALA A 136 9.47 -2.64 -11.65
CA ALA A 136 10.38 -2.99 -12.74
C ALA A 136 11.06 -4.37 -12.53
N GLN A 137 11.19 -4.83 -11.28
CA GLN A 137 11.84 -6.10 -10.95
C GLN A 137 10.87 -7.30 -10.90
N GLY A 138 9.57 -7.06 -10.68
CA GLY A 138 8.53 -8.10 -10.73
C GLY A 138 8.27 -8.65 -12.14
N ALA A 139 8.60 -7.90 -13.19
CA ALA A 139 8.44 -8.31 -14.59
C ALA A 139 9.51 -9.31 -15.10
N VAL A 140 10.46 -9.74 -14.25
CA VAL A 140 11.63 -10.55 -14.65
C VAL A 140 11.52 -12.01 -14.17
N HIS A 141 10.34 -12.49 -13.78
CA HIS A 141 10.16 -13.88 -13.35
C HIS A 141 8.98 -14.59 -14.05
N GLU A 142 9.16 -14.90 -15.33
CA GLU A 142 8.57 -16.07 -15.99
C GLU A 142 9.66 -16.72 -16.88
N PRO A 143 9.92 -18.02 -16.69
CA PRO A 143 9.63 -18.96 -17.77
C PRO A 143 8.71 -20.12 -17.36
#